data_AF-A0A661JT27-F1
#
_entry.id   AF-A0A661JT27-F1
#
_cell.length_a   1.000
_cell.length_b   1.000
_cell.length_c   1.000
_cell.angle_alpha   90.00
_cell.angle_beta   90.00
_cell.angle_gamma   90.00
#
_symmetry.space_group_name_H-M   'P 1'
#
loop_
_entity.id
_entity.type
_entity.pdbx_description
1 polymer ?
#
loop_
_entity_poly.entity_id
_entity_poly.type
_entity_poly.pdbx_seq_one_letter_code
_entity_poly.pdbx_strand_id
1 'polypeptide(L)'
;LIWNHLHGWITFHHTSSLVERRSFNPVTFFEFIGTQFGLMTPLIFLLIAYGIIQGVRKGIKGGDDRYLLPFWGTAPLLGFFILLSFFSPCYANWAAPSYLTGFVLAAASVIEAPWTERRKRGWLLSAAIFGGEICFFVYNMDLLRRFPVPQEELPSSRLMGWRELGEEVGRIIEAEGGELFVITQDRRFSSELAFYTPGHPRAYLLNLFPYPISQFDLWGGLEREKGKDAVFVTKQGRGPPSLLLRSFEACHRKGDVEIRYRGKFIKGYSLYLCRRFKGLPHR
;
A
#
# COMPACT_ATOMS: atom_id res chain seq x y z
N LEU A 1 -22.60 9.30 6.16
CA LEU A 1 -22.93 10.41 5.23
C LEU A 1 -23.04 11.76 5.95
N ILE A 2 -23.80 11.86 7.04
CA ILE A 2 -23.95 13.11 7.83
C ILE A 2 -22.60 13.73 8.22
N TRP A 3 -21.66 12.93 8.74
CA TRP A 3 -20.33 13.44 9.10
C TRP A 3 -19.60 14.08 7.90
N ASN A 4 -19.63 13.44 6.73
CA ASN A 4 -19.02 14.00 5.51
C ASN A 4 -19.67 15.32 5.10
N HIS A 5 -21.01 15.40 5.14
CA HIS A 5 -21.72 16.64 4.86
C HIS A 5 -21.31 17.77 5.81
N LEU A 6 -21.22 17.49 7.11
CA LEU A 6 -20.80 18.46 8.13
C LEU A 6 -19.33 18.89 8.00
N HIS A 7 -18.49 18.10 7.34
CA HIS A 7 -17.06 18.38 7.15
C HIS A 7 -16.73 18.69 5.68
N GLY A 8 -17.67 19.28 4.95
CA GLY A 8 -17.45 19.78 3.59
C GLY A 8 -17.04 18.71 2.58
N TRP A 9 -17.47 17.46 2.79
CA TRP A 9 -17.15 16.31 1.95
C TRP A 9 -15.65 16.09 1.74
N ILE A 10 -14.83 16.41 2.74
CA ILE A 10 -13.36 16.35 2.64
C ILE A 10 -12.85 15.00 2.15
N THR A 11 -13.47 13.89 2.56
CA THR A 11 -13.11 12.55 2.07
C THR A 11 -13.37 12.42 0.57
N PHE A 12 -14.49 12.95 0.07
CA PHE A 12 -14.80 12.92 -1.37
C PHE A 12 -13.79 13.76 -2.16
N HIS A 13 -13.46 14.96 -1.69
CA HIS A 13 -12.44 15.80 -2.32
C HIS A 13 -11.09 15.09 -2.38
N HIS A 14 -10.65 14.52 -1.26
CA HIS A 14 -9.39 13.78 -1.20
C HIS A 14 -9.37 12.53 -2.11
N THR A 15 -10.45 11.74 -2.15
CA THR A 15 -10.50 10.57 -3.04
C THR A 15 -10.57 11.01 -4.50
N SER A 16 -11.33 12.06 -4.81
CA SER A 16 -11.43 12.60 -6.17
C SER A 16 -10.11 13.18 -6.69
N SER A 17 -9.26 13.73 -5.80
CA SER A 17 -7.96 14.27 -6.18
C SER A 17 -6.95 13.20 -6.60
N LEU A 18 -7.21 11.92 -6.29
CA LEU A 18 -6.38 10.79 -6.76
C LEU A 18 -6.62 10.45 -8.23
N VAL A 19 -7.66 11.01 -8.86
CA VAL A 19 -7.95 10.83 -10.29
C VAL A 19 -7.18 11.89 -11.07
N GLU A 20 -5.92 11.58 -11.38
CA GLU A 20 -5.01 12.46 -12.10
C GLU A 20 -5.10 12.18 -13.62
N ARG A 21 -5.65 13.16 -14.35
CA ARG A 21 -5.92 13.24 -15.81
C ARG A 21 -7.41 13.16 -16.14
N ARG A 22 -7.81 14.01 -17.09
CA ARG A 22 -9.20 14.14 -17.60
C ARG A 22 -9.31 13.91 -19.10
N SER A 23 -8.23 13.52 -19.76
CA SER A 23 -8.21 13.22 -21.20
C SER A 23 -8.36 11.72 -21.43
N PHE A 24 -9.09 11.36 -22.48
CA PHE A 24 -9.21 9.97 -22.90
C PHE A 24 -7.83 9.38 -23.27
N ASN A 25 -7.50 8.22 -22.71
CA ASN A 25 -6.28 7.47 -22.93
C ASN A 25 -6.58 5.96 -22.87
N PRO A 26 -6.54 5.24 -24.00
CA PRO A 26 -6.78 3.80 -24.01
C PRO A 26 -5.63 2.99 -23.38
N VAL A 27 -4.42 3.55 -23.25
CA VAL A 27 -3.27 2.85 -22.66
C VAL A 27 -3.55 2.54 -21.18
N THR A 28 -4.04 3.51 -20.43
CA THR A 28 -4.37 3.35 -19.00
C THR A 28 -5.51 2.36 -18.78
N PHE A 29 -6.41 2.23 -19.76
CA PHE A 29 -7.43 1.19 -19.76
C PHE A 29 -6.80 -0.22 -19.87
N PHE A 30 -5.92 -0.44 -20.85
CA PHE A 30 -5.27 -1.74 -21.02
C PHE A 30 -4.32 -2.06 -19.86
N GLU A 31 -3.64 -1.06 -19.29
CA GLU A 31 -2.86 -1.22 -18.05
C GLU A 31 -3.75 -1.68 -16.89
N PHE A 32 -4.93 -1.07 -16.72
CA PHE A 32 -5.86 -1.46 -15.67
C PHE A 32 -6.41 -2.88 -15.89
N ILE A 33 -6.85 -3.22 -17.11
CA ILE A 33 -7.34 -4.56 -17.44
C ILE A 33 -6.23 -5.60 -17.25
N GLY A 34 -5.01 -5.32 -17.72
CA GLY A 34 -3.85 -6.19 -17.52
C GLY A 34 -3.52 -6.38 -16.05
N THR A 35 -3.64 -5.32 -15.26
CA THR A 35 -3.47 -5.37 -13.80
C THR A 35 -4.51 -6.27 -13.15
N GLN A 36 -5.80 -6.17 -13.53
CA GLN A 36 -6.84 -7.04 -12.97
C GLN A 36 -6.71 -8.50 -13.42
N PHE A 37 -6.32 -8.71 -14.67
CA PHE A 37 -6.03 -10.04 -15.21
C PHE A 37 -4.89 -10.73 -14.45
N GLY A 38 -3.80 -10.00 -14.16
CA GLY A 38 -2.68 -10.51 -13.37
C GLY A 38 -3.04 -10.71 -11.89
N LEU A 39 -3.70 -9.73 -11.28
CA LEU A 39 -4.03 -9.74 -9.85
C LEU A 39 -4.99 -10.88 -9.48
N MET A 40 -6.03 -11.11 -10.29
CA MET A 40 -6.99 -12.19 -10.06
C MET A 40 -6.44 -13.57 -10.44
N THR A 41 -5.36 -13.63 -11.21
CA THR A 41 -5.01 -14.72 -12.12
C THR A 41 -5.92 -14.79 -13.37
N PRO A 42 -5.35 -15.15 -14.55
CA PRO A 42 -6.09 -15.36 -15.79
C PRO A 42 -7.39 -16.17 -15.66
N LEU A 43 -7.38 -17.27 -14.92
CA LEU A 43 -8.53 -18.18 -14.83
C LEU A 43 -9.69 -17.55 -14.07
N ILE A 44 -9.41 -16.95 -12.91
CA ILE A 44 -10.45 -16.29 -12.11
C ILE A 44 -10.99 -15.06 -12.83
N PHE A 45 -10.13 -14.29 -13.51
CA PHE A 45 -10.57 -13.16 -14.33
C PHE A 45 -11.60 -13.59 -15.39
N LEU A 46 -11.32 -14.67 -16.13
CA LEU A 46 -12.24 -15.22 -17.13
C LEU A 46 -13.54 -15.75 -16.51
N LEU A 47 -13.46 -16.40 -15.34
CA LEU A 47 -14.64 -16.89 -14.63
C LEU A 47 -15.52 -15.76 -14.09
N ILE A 48 -14.94 -14.65 -13.62
CA ILE A 48 -15.68 -13.45 -13.24
C ILE A 48 -16.32 -12.80 -14.47
N ALA A 49 -15.60 -12.68 -15.59
CA ALA A 49 -16.17 -12.16 -16.83
C ALA A 49 -17.36 -13.03 -17.31
N TYR A 50 -17.21 -14.36 -17.26
CA TYR A 50 -18.31 -15.29 -17.51
C TYR A 50 -19.48 -15.08 -16.53
N GLY A 51 -19.17 -14.90 -15.25
CA GLY A 51 -20.15 -14.61 -14.21
C GLY A 51 -20.95 -13.35 -14.48
N ILE A 52 -20.30 -12.25 -14.88
CA ILE A 52 -20.97 -10.99 -15.25
C ILE A 52 -21.90 -11.20 -16.44
N ILE A 53 -21.47 -11.94 -17.47
CA ILE A 53 -22.31 -12.28 -18.63
C ILE A 53 -23.54 -13.07 -18.19
N GLN A 54 -23.40 -14.04 -17.29
CA GLN A 54 -24.53 -14.80 -16.75
C GLN A 54 -25.42 -13.95 -15.84
N GLY A 55 -24.86 -13.02 -15.07
CA GLY A 55 -25.61 -12.06 -14.29
C GLY A 55 -26.54 -11.20 -15.16
N VAL A 56 -26.08 -10.76 -16.33
CA VAL A 56 -26.93 -10.08 -17.32
C VAL A 56 -27.98 -11.03 -17.90
N ARG A 57 -27.61 -12.24 -18.30
CA ARG A 57 -28.51 -13.16 -19.01
C ARG A 57 -29.57 -13.78 -18.10
N LYS A 58 -29.17 -14.32 -16.97
CA LYS A 58 -30.04 -15.04 -16.02
C LYS A 58 -30.65 -14.10 -14.99
N GLY A 59 -29.88 -13.15 -14.47
CA GLY A 59 -30.40 -12.15 -13.52
C GLY A 59 -31.22 -11.07 -14.22
N ILE A 60 -30.56 -10.14 -14.91
CA ILE A 60 -31.22 -8.94 -15.47
C ILE A 60 -32.29 -9.29 -16.52
N LYS A 61 -31.98 -10.18 -17.47
CA LYS A 61 -32.92 -10.58 -18.54
C LYS A 61 -33.82 -11.75 -18.17
N GLY A 62 -33.34 -12.65 -17.31
CA GLY A 62 -34.02 -13.89 -16.95
C GLY A 62 -34.84 -13.83 -15.66
N GLY A 63 -34.68 -12.79 -14.85
CA GLY A 63 -35.39 -12.62 -13.57
C GLY A 63 -34.94 -13.56 -12.45
N ASP A 64 -33.78 -14.20 -12.56
CA ASP A 64 -33.26 -15.09 -11.51
C ASP A 64 -32.53 -14.28 -10.43
N ASP A 65 -33.23 -14.03 -9.33
CA ASP A 65 -32.74 -13.25 -8.18
C ASP A 65 -31.42 -13.76 -7.61
N ARG A 66 -31.12 -15.06 -7.76
CA ARG A 66 -29.87 -15.67 -7.28
C ARG A 66 -28.63 -15.02 -7.93
N TYR A 67 -28.78 -14.49 -9.14
CA TYR A 67 -27.71 -13.81 -9.86
C TYR A 67 -27.67 -12.30 -9.61
N LEU A 68 -28.79 -11.68 -9.23
CA LEU A 68 -28.92 -10.23 -9.14
C LEU A 68 -28.07 -9.65 -8.02
N LEU A 69 -28.14 -10.20 -6.81
CA LEU A 69 -27.37 -9.70 -5.67
C LEU A 69 -25.85 -9.69 -5.93
N PRO A 70 -25.22 -10.82 -6.32
CA PRO A 70 -23.79 -10.81 -6.61
C PRO A 70 -23.43 -10.01 -7.87
N PHE A 71 -24.32 -9.94 -8.87
CA PHE A 71 -24.12 -9.08 -10.05
C PHE A 71 -24.05 -7.60 -9.68
N TRP A 72 -25.00 -7.08 -8.89
CA TRP A 72 -25.02 -5.68 -8.47
C TRP A 72 -23.88 -5.34 -7.49
N GLY A 73 -23.37 -6.31 -6.74
CA GLY A 73 -22.16 -6.14 -5.93
C GLY A 73 -20.87 -6.05 -6.74
N THR A 74 -20.83 -6.61 -7.96
CA THR A 74 -19.62 -6.68 -8.79
C THR A 74 -19.63 -5.70 -9.96
N ALA A 75 -20.63 -5.83 -10.84
CA ALA A 75 -20.61 -5.24 -12.17
C ALA A 75 -20.60 -3.70 -12.17
N PRO A 76 -21.39 -2.98 -11.34
CA PRO A 76 -21.38 -1.52 -11.33
C PRO A 76 -20.02 -0.95 -10.89
N LEU A 77 -19.45 -1.49 -9.81
CA LEU A 77 -18.19 -0.98 -9.27
C LEU A 77 -17.01 -1.32 -10.19
N LEU A 78 -16.94 -2.56 -10.67
CA LEU A 78 -15.91 -2.96 -11.63
C LEU A 78 -16.04 -2.17 -12.94
N GLY A 79 -17.27 -2.03 -13.45
CA GLY A 79 -17.58 -1.25 -14.64
C GLY A 79 -17.19 0.23 -14.48
N PHE A 80 -17.47 0.83 -13.32
CA PHE A 80 -17.04 2.19 -13.00
C PHE A 80 -15.53 2.35 -13.12
N PHE A 81 -14.73 1.47 -12.52
CA PHE A 81 -13.27 1.58 -12.62
C PHE A 81 -12.72 1.24 -14.01
N ILE A 82 -13.37 0.33 -14.75
CA ILE A 82 -13.04 0.07 -16.15
C ILE A 82 -13.32 1.30 -17.03
N LEU A 83 -14.40 2.03 -16.77
CA LEU A 83 -14.70 3.27 -17.49
C LEU A 83 -13.76 4.39 -17.06
N LEU A 84 -13.48 4.51 -15.76
CA LEU A 84 -12.58 5.52 -15.20
C LEU A 84 -11.13 5.33 -15.70
N SER A 85 -10.70 4.10 -15.94
CA SER A 85 -9.35 3.81 -16.41
C SER A 85 -9.04 4.35 -17.82
N PHE A 86 -10.06 4.71 -18.60
CA PHE A 86 -9.86 5.48 -19.83
C PHE A 86 -9.42 6.92 -19.58
N PHE A 87 -9.60 7.46 -18.38
CA PHE A 87 -9.34 8.88 -18.11
C PHE A 87 -8.21 9.08 -17.10
N SER A 88 -8.01 8.13 -16.18
CA SER A 88 -7.00 8.19 -15.14
C SER A 88 -6.39 6.82 -14.88
N PRO A 89 -5.07 6.72 -14.59
CA PRO A 89 -4.51 5.53 -13.97
C PRO A 89 -5.30 5.18 -12.71
N CYS A 90 -5.70 3.92 -12.59
CA CYS A 90 -6.43 3.40 -11.44
C CYS A 90 -5.54 2.41 -10.69
N TYR A 91 -5.44 2.54 -9.37
CA TYR A 91 -4.67 1.56 -8.59
C TYR A 91 -5.31 0.17 -8.65
N ALA A 92 -4.47 -0.87 -8.66
CA ALA A 92 -4.89 -2.27 -8.76
C ALA A 92 -5.99 -2.65 -7.75
N ASN A 93 -5.88 -2.14 -6.53
CA ASN A 93 -6.76 -2.45 -5.40
C ASN A 93 -8.08 -1.66 -5.41
N TRP A 94 -8.27 -0.67 -6.29
CA TRP A 94 -9.48 0.14 -6.30
C TRP A 94 -10.74 -0.67 -6.58
N ALA A 95 -10.66 -1.61 -7.53
CA ALA A 95 -11.76 -2.51 -7.83
C ALA A 95 -11.84 -3.74 -6.90
N ALA A 96 -10.91 -3.91 -5.95
CA ALA A 96 -10.89 -5.08 -5.05
C ALA A 96 -12.23 -5.39 -4.36
N PRO A 97 -13.03 -4.41 -3.89
CA PRO A 97 -14.32 -4.68 -3.28
C PRO A 97 -15.31 -5.38 -4.22
N SER A 98 -15.21 -5.18 -5.55
CA SER A 98 -16.12 -5.82 -6.51
C SER A 98 -15.86 -7.32 -6.65
N TYR A 99 -14.70 -7.82 -6.18
CA TYR A 99 -14.29 -9.22 -6.39
C TYR A 99 -14.98 -10.16 -5.41
N LEU A 100 -15.36 -9.67 -4.23
CA LEU A 100 -15.99 -10.47 -3.19
C LEU A 100 -17.24 -11.20 -3.72
N THR A 101 -18.17 -10.42 -4.28
CA THR A 101 -19.38 -10.93 -4.93
C THR A 101 -19.10 -11.50 -6.31
N GLY A 102 -17.99 -11.09 -6.93
CA GLY A 102 -17.57 -11.56 -8.26
C GLY A 102 -17.17 -13.02 -8.23
N PHE A 103 -16.47 -13.46 -7.18
CA PHE A 103 -16.14 -14.87 -6.96
C PHE A 103 -17.39 -15.72 -6.76
N VAL A 104 -18.38 -15.21 -6.00
CA VAL A 104 -19.67 -15.90 -5.80
C VAL A 104 -20.41 -16.01 -7.13
N LEU A 105 -20.49 -14.91 -7.90
CA LEU A 105 -21.14 -14.88 -9.21
C LEU A 105 -20.48 -15.85 -10.19
N ALA A 106 -19.15 -15.87 -10.22
CA ALA A 106 -18.36 -16.78 -11.04
C ALA A 106 -18.63 -18.25 -10.70
N ALA A 107 -18.56 -18.61 -9.41
CA ALA A 107 -18.80 -19.97 -8.94
C ALA A 107 -20.23 -20.43 -9.25
N ALA A 108 -21.24 -19.63 -8.90
CA ALA A 108 -22.65 -19.93 -9.19
C ALA A 108 -22.89 -20.10 -10.70
N SER A 109 -22.26 -19.26 -11.52
CA SER A 109 -22.36 -19.33 -12.98
C SER A 109 -21.78 -20.63 -13.55
N VAL A 110 -20.66 -21.10 -13.01
CA VAL A 110 -20.03 -22.37 -13.45
C VAL A 110 -20.83 -23.58 -12.98
N ILE A 111 -21.31 -23.58 -11.74
CA ILE A 111 -22.11 -24.69 -11.18
C ILE A 111 -23.41 -24.89 -11.98
N GLU A 112 -24.08 -23.79 -12.31
CA GLU A 112 -25.33 -23.74 -13.07
C GLU A 112 -25.11 -23.73 -14.60
N ALA A 113 -23.88 -23.92 -15.06
CA ALA A 113 -23.60 -24.01 -16.49
C ALA A 113 -24.09 -25.35 -17.05
N PRO A 114 -24.59 -25.40 -18.30
CA PRO A 114 -24.96 -26.64 -18.99
C PRO A 114 -23.69 -27.37 -19.49
N TRP A 115 -22.69 -27.51 -18.62
CA TRP A 115 -21.42 -28.18 -18.88
C TRP A 115 -21.41 -29.52 -18.16
N THR A 116 -20.59 -30.46 -18.62
CA THR A 116 -20.37 -31.70 -17.89
C THR A 116 -19.74 -31.42 -16.53
N GLU A 117 -20.04 -32.22 -15.51
CA GLU A 117 -19.46 -32.07 -14.17
C GLU A 117 -17.93 -32.11 -14.21
N ARG A 118 -17.35 -32.91 -15.10
CA ARG A 118 -15.91 -32.93 -15.36
C ARG A 118 -15.37 -31.57 -15.79
N ARG A 119 -16.07 -30.86 -16.69
CA ARG A 119 -15.66 -29.53 -17.17
C ARG A 119 -15.81 -28.46 -16.08
N LYS A 120 -16.92 -28.47 -15.33
CA LYS A 120 -17.14 -27.55 -14.20
C LYS A 120 -16.04 -27.71 -13.16
N ARG A 121 -15.81 -28.96 -12.72
CA ARG A 121 -14.74 -29.31 -11.77
C ARG A 121 -13.37 -28.93 -12.31
N GLY A 122 -13.10 -29.16 -13.59
CA GLY A 122 -11.85 -28.75 -14.24
C GLY A 122 -11.57 -27.26 -14.09
N TRP A 123 -12.52 -26.39 -14.46
CA TRP A 123 -12.35 -24.94 -14.32
C TRP A 123 -12.16 -24.49 -12.87
N LEU A 124 -13.02 -24.98 -11.96
CA LEU A 124 -12.96 -24.58 -10.55
C LEU A 124 -11.66 -25.05 -9.87
N LEU A 125 -11.26 -26.30 -10.11
CA LEU A 125 -10.01 -26.83 -9.56
C LEU A 125 -8.79 -26.15 -10.17
N SER A 126 -8.76 -25.93 -11.48
CA SER A 126 -7.62 -25.23 -12.11
C SER A 126 -7.49 -23.80 -11.59
N ALA A 127 -8.60 -23.07 -11.41
CA ALA A 127 -8.57 -21.73 -10.84
C ALA A 127 -8.08 -21.74 -9.38
N ALA A 128 -8.56 -22.70 -8.57
CA ALA A 128 -8.14 -22.84 -7.18
C ALA A 128 -6.66 -23.25 -7.03
N ILE A 129 -6.21 -24.23 -7.82
CA ILE A 129 -4.82 -24.69 -7.83
C ILE A 129 -3.90 -23.57 -8.28
N PHE A 130 -4.19 -22.93 -9.41
CA PHE A 130 -3.34 -21.87 -9.93
C PHE A 130 -3.30 -20.66 -9.00
N GLY A 131 -4.44 -20.25 -8.44
CA GLY A 131 -4.47 -19.22 -7.39
C GLY A 131 -3.66 -19.62 -6.16
N GLY A 132 -3.79 -20.87 -5.72
CA GLY A 132 -3.03 -21.44 -4.60
C GLY A 132 -1.52 -21.46 -4.86
N GLU A 133 -1.09 -21.82 -6.06
CA GLU A 133 0.32 -21.79 -6.49
C GLU A 133 0.86 -20.35 -6.46
N ILE A 134 0.14 -19.38 -7.05
CA ILE A 134 0.52 -17.97 -7.01
C ILE A 134 0.64 -17.48 -5.56
N CYS A 135 -0.34 -17.78 -4.71
CA CYS A 135 -0.26 -17.46 -3.29
C CYS A 135 0.96 -18.11 -2.64
N PHE A 136 1.18 -19.40 -2.87
CA PHE A 136 2.34 -20.13 -2.34
C PHE A 136 3.66 -19.46 -2.76
N PHE A 137 3.82 -19.10 -4.04
CA PHE A 137 5.02 -18.41 -4.52
C PHE A 137 5.19 -17.02 -3.91
N VAL A 138 4.10 -16.24 -3.75
CA VAL A 138 4.16 -14.90 -3.13
C VAL A 138 4.54 -15.00 -1.65
N TYR A 139 3.95 -15.93 -0.89
CA TYR A 139 4.29 -16.13 0.52
C TYR A 139 5.70 -16.70 0.71
N ASN A 140 6.20 -17.46 -0.26
CA ASN A 140 7.53 -18.05 -0.24
C ASN A 140 8.50 -17.30 -1.17
N MET A 141 8.25 -16.02 -1.47
CA MET A 141 9.06 -15.25 -2.42
C MET A 141 10.53 -15.13 -1.96
N ASP A 142 10.79 -15.27 -0.67
CA ASP A 142 12.14 -15.31 -0.10
C ASP A 142 12.96 -16.54 -0.55
N LEU A 143 12.33 -17.58 -1.11
CA LEU A 143 13.06 -18.65 -1.79
C LEU A 143 13.85 -18.12 -3.00
N LEU A 144 13.33 -17.08 -3.69
CA LEU A 144 14.00 -16.46 -4.82
C LEU A 144 15.33 -15.80 -4.43
N ARG A 145 15.51 -15.47 -3.14
CA ARG A 145 16.76 -14.87 -2.63
C ARG A 145 17.98 -15.78 -2.74
N ARG A 146 17.79 -17.09 -2.96
CA ARG A 146 18.87 -18.05 -3.22
C ARG A 146 19.50 -17.84 -4.60
N PHE A 147 18.75 -17.28 -5.54
CA PHE A 147 19.19 -17.00 -6.90
C PHE A 147 19.88 -15.62 -7.02
N PRO A 148 20.62 -15.35 -8.11
CA PRO A 148 21.26 -14.06 -8.36
C PRO A 148 20.24 -13.01 -8.85
N VAL A 149 19.23 -12.73 -8.03
CA VAL A 149 18.23 -11.66 -8.26
C VAL A 149 18.57 -10.42 -7.45
N PRO A 150 18.24 -9.20 -7.92
CA PRO A 150 18.40 -7.96 -7.14
C PRO A 150 17.65 -8.08 -5.81
N GLN A 151 18.41 -8.18 -4.72
CA GLN A 151 17.84 -8.50 -3.40
C GLN A 151 16.97 -7.37 -2.85
N GLU A 152 17.30 -6.13 -3.20
CA GLU A 152 16.59 -4.92 -2.76
C GLU A 152 15.24 -4.73 -3.45
N GLU A 153 15.10 -5.24 -4.67
CA GLU A 153 13.89 -5.08 -5.50
C GLU A 153 12.80 -6.10 -5.17
N LEU A 154 13.13 -7.18 -4.44
CA LEU A 154 12.14 -8.15 -4.04
C LEU A 154 11.05 -7.49 -3.16
N PRO A 155 9.75 -7.66 -3.47
CA PRO A 155 8.64 -7.15 -2.68
C PRO A 155 8.68 -7.48 -1.18
N SER A 156 9.31 -8.59 -0.76
CA SER A 156 9.48 -8.92 0.66
C SER A 156 10.55 -8.06 1.36
N SER A 157 11.49 -7.45 0.63
CA SER A 157 12.55 -6.59 1.18
C SER A 157 12.00 -5.39 1.96
N ARG A 158 10.84 -4.90 1.54
CA ARG A 158 10.16 -3.80 2.23
C ARG A 158 9.63 -4.18 3.62
N LEU A 159 9.52 -5.46 3.93
CA LEU A 159 9.01 -5.99 5.21
C LEU A 159 10.13 -6.34 6.21
N MET A 160 11.38 -6.41 5.75
CA MET A 160 12.52 -6.86 6.56
C MET A 160 13.22 -5.71 7.28
N GLY A 161 13.95 -5.99 8.36
CA GLY A 161 14.94 -5.06 8.93
C GLY A 161 14.38 -3.96 9.83
N TRP A 162 13.07 -3.94 10.10
CA TRP A 162 12.46 -2.87 10.89
C TRP A 162 12.78 -2.98 12.38
N ARG A 163 12.90 -4.21 12.90
CA ARG A 163 13.31 -4.45 14.29
C ARG A 163 14.75 -4.03 14.51
N GLU A 164 15.65 -4.45 13.63
CA GLU A 164 17.08 -4.13 13.66
C GLU A 164 17.32 -2.62 13.56
N LEU A 165 16.58 -1.94 12.67
CA LEU A 165 16.60 -0.48 12.58
C LEU A 165 16.07 0.17 13.87
N GLY A 166 14.94 -0.32 14.40
CA GLY A 166 14.35 0.19 15.63
C GLY A 166 15.27 0.02 16.84
N GLU A 167 15.97 -1.11 16.96
CA GLU A 167 16.95 -1.38 18.01
C GLU A 167 18.16 -0.44 17.93
N GLU A 168 18.68 -0.14 16.73
CA GLU A 168 19.75 0.86 16.58
C GLU A 168 19.28 2.26 16.98
N VAL A 169 18.08 2.66 16.53
CA VAL A 169 17.50 3.95 16.92
C VAL A 169 17.32 4.00 18.44
N GLY A 170 16.83 2.92 19.06
CA GLY A 170 16.67 2.79 20.50
C GLY A 170 17.99 2.94 21.26
N ARG A 171 19.08 2.32 20.76
CA ARG A 171 20.43 2.50 21.33
C ARG A 171 20.91 3.94 21.27
N ILE A 172 20.63 4.65 20.17
CA ILE A 172 20.94 6.09 20.09
C ILE A 172 20.11 6.88 21.11
N ILE A 173 18.81 6.59 21.23
CA ILE A 173 17.94 7.29 22.19
C ILE A 173 18.42 7.07 23.63
N GLU A 174 18.74 5.83 23.99
CA GLU A 174 19.24 5.48 25.34
C GLU A 174 20.60 6.13 25.64
N ALA A 175 21.53 6.10 24.69
CA ALA A 175 22.85 6.72 24.83
C ALA A 175 22.78 8.26 25.01
N GLU A 176 21.68 8.87 24.56
CA GLU A 176 21.45 10.32 24.64
C GLU A 176 20.49 10.69 25.79
N GLY A 177 20.22 9.77 26.73
CA GLY A 177 19.44 10.04 27.94
C GLY A 177 17.92 9.80 27.83
N GLY A 178 17.45 9.20 26.72
CA GLY A 178 16.09 8.67 26.60
C GLY A 178 15.03 9.64 26.05
N GLU A 179 15.32 10.94 25.92
CA GLU A 179 14.31 11.97 25.58
C GLU A 179 14.36 12.43 24.12
N LEU A 180 14.60 11.52 23.18
CA LEU A 180 14.68 11.83 21.75
C LEU A 180 13.42 11.39 21.03
N PHE A 181 12.91 12.26 20.15
CA PHE A 181 11.86 11.90 19.20
C PHE A 181 12.45 11.49 17.86
N VAL A 182 11.64 10.85 17.01
CA VAL A 182 12.10 10.34 15.71
C VAL A 182 11.49 11.16 14.57
N ILE A 183 12.30 11.54 13.57
CA ILE A 183 11.83 12.21 12.35
C ILE A 183 12.26 11.42 11.13
N THR A 184 11.38 11.26 10.15
CA THR A 184 11.69 10.65 8.86
C THR A 184 11.08 11.44 7.70
N GLN A 185 11.39 11.08 6.45
CA GLN A 185 10.72 11.62 5.26
C GLN A 185 9.78 10.60 4.60
N ASP A 186 9.60 9.41 5.20
CA ASP A 186 8.82 8.33 4.65
C ASP A 186 7.82 7.84 5.70
N ARG A 187 6.54 7.87 5.34
CA ARG A 187 5.42 7.48 6.22
C ARG A 187 5.57 6.05 6.76
N ARG A 188 6.14 5.15 5.95
CA ARG A 188 6.44 3.78 6.39
C ARG A 188 7.52 3.83 7.47
N PHE A 189 8.60 4.57 7.27
CA PHE A 189 9.67 4.65 8.27
C PHE A 189 9.13 5.21 9.59
N SER A 190 8.30 6.26 9.54
CA SER A 190 7.69 6.81 10.76
C SER A 190 6.85 5.76 11.50
N SER A 191 6.03 5.00 10.76
CA SER A 191 5.15 3.98 11.35
C SER A 191 5.94 2.81 11.93
N GLU A 192 6.91 2.30 11.19
CA GLU A 192 7.75 1.16 11.60
C GLU A 192 8.65 1.54 12.77
N LEU A 193 9.25 2.74 12.78
CA LEU A 193 10.09 3.19 13.89
C LEU A 193 9.29 3.46 15.16
N ALA A 194 8.08 4.02 15.07
CA ALA A 194 7.21 4.17 16.24
C ALA A 194 6.87 2.80 16.87
N PHE A 195 6.75 1.76 16.05
CA PHE A 195 6.39 0.41 16.50
C PHE A 195 7.61 -0.38 17.01
N TYR A 196 8.70 -0.43 16.25
CA TYR A 196 9.83 -1.33 16.52
C TYR A 196 10.92 -0.74 17.41
N THR A 197 10.96 0.59 17.60
CA THR A 197 11.97 1.20 18.48
C THR A 197 11.59 0.96 19.94
N PRO A 198 12.50 0.42 20.78
CA PRO A 198 12.27 0.27 22.21
C PRO A 198 11.81 1.59 22.86
N GLY A 199 10.83 1.50 23.76
CA GLY A 199 10.19 2.67 24.37
C GLY A 199 9.13 3.37 23.51
N HIS A 200 8.89 2.89 22.27
CA HIS A 200 7.87 3.41 21.35
C HIS A 200 7.88 4.95 21.24
N PRO A 201 9.04 5.55 20.90
CA PRO A 201 9.17 6.98 20.80
C PRO A 201 8.21 7.54 19.77
N ARG A 202 7.85 8.80 19.97
CA ARG A 202 7.00 9.50 19.02
C ARG A 202 7.76 9.72 17.71
N ALA A 203 7.24 9.16 16.62
CA ALA A 203 7.80 9.32 15.29
C ALA A 203 6.96 10.28 14.44
N TYR A 204 7.66 11.11 13.67
CA TYR A 204 7.07 12.15 12.84
C TYR A 204 7.45 11.96 11.37
N LEU A 205 6.50 12.24 10.49
CA LEU A 205 6.76 12.45 9.08
C LEU A 205 7.10 13.94 8.88
N LEU A 206 8.25 14.21 8.28
CA LEU A 206 8.63 15.55 7.86
C LEU A 206 7.69 16.02 6.75
N ASN A 207 6.71 16.84 7.13
CA ASN A 207 5.82 17.50 6.20
C ASN A 207 6.35 18.91 5.89
N LEU A 208 6.59 19.17 4.61
CA LEU A 208 7.08 20.46 4.10
C LEU A 208 5.98 21.27 3.39
N PHE A 209 4.75 20.76 3.37
CA PHE A 209 3.62 21.40 2.74
C PHE A 209 2.79 22.19 3.77
N PRO A 210 2.08 23.25 3.34
CA PRO A 210 1.23 24.05 4.22
C PRO A 210 -0.06 23.32 4.66
N TYR A 211 -0.31 22.12 4.12
CA TYR A 211 -1.48 21.30 4.41
C TYR A 211 -1.07 19.90 4.93
N PRO A 212 -1.95 19.22 5.71
CA PRO A 212 -1.71 17.85 6.14
C PRO A 212 -1.53 16.91 4.94
N ILE A 213 -0.47 16.09 4.97
CA ILE A 213 -0.21 15.06 3.95
C ILE A 213 -0.37 13.64 4.50
N SER A 214 -0.45 13.49 5.82
CA SER A 214 -0.63 12.20 6.48
C SER A 214 -1.30 12.33 7.85
N GLN A 215 -1.65 11.21 8.45
CA GLN A 215 -2.18 11.16 9.82
C GLN A 215 -1.18 11.69 10.87
N PHE A 216 0.13 11.66 10.57
CA PHE A 216 1.16 12.20 11.48
C PHE A 216 1.04 13.72 11.65
N ASP A 217 0.48 14.44 10.67
CA ASP A 217 0.19 15.86 10.79
C ASP A 217 -1.01 16.14 11.71
N LEU A 218 -1.95 15.20 11.76
CA LEU A 218 -3.20 15.32 12.54
C LEU A 218 -3.00 14.95 14.02
N TRP A 219 -2.05 14.06 14.32
CA TRP A 219 -1.80 13.60 15.69
C TRP A 219 -1.03 14.59 16.58
N GLY A 220 -0.78 15.80 16.09
CA GLY A 220 0.01 16.84 16.74
C GLY A 220 1.41 16.84 16.14
N GLY A 221 1.78 17.94 15.49
CA GLY A 221 3.00 18.06 14.69
C GLY A 221 4.27 18.34 15.49
N LEU A 222 5.38 18.43 14.74
CA LEU A 222 6.74 18.66 15.24
C LEU A 222 6.88 19.84 16.21
N GLU A 223 6.01 20.84 16.11
CA GLU A 223 6.02 22.04 16.96
C GLU A 223 5.98 21.74 18.46
N ARG A 224 5.43 20.60 18.88
CA ARG A 224 5.41 20.18 20.30
C ARG A 224 6.76 19.71 20.82
N GLU A 225 7.72 19.46 19.93
CA GLU A 225 9.05 18.94 20.26
C GLU A 225 10.12 20.04 20.25
N LYS A 226 9.71 21.32 20.22
CA LYS A 226 10.63 22.46 20.33
C LYS A 226 11.51 22.33 21.57
N GLY A 227 12.81 22.56 21.38
CA GLY A 227 13.84 22.42 22.40
C GLY A 227 14.42 21.00 22.56
N LYS A 228 13.77 19.96 22.03
CA LYS A 228 14.22 18.58 22.17
C LYS A 228 15.18 18.15 21.05
N ASP A 229 15.88 17.05 21.30
CA ASP A 229 16.74 16.39 20.35
C ASP A 229 15.97 15.32 19.56
N ALA A 230 16.47 15.00 18.37
CA ALA A 230 15.82 14.04 17.49
C ALA A 230 16.81 13.08 16.83
N VAL A 231 16.35 11.87 16.57
CA VAL A 231 16.98 10.97 15.60
C VAL A 231 16.27 11.12 14.26
N PHE A 232 17.01 11.60 13.25
CA PHE A 232 16.54 11.63 11.88
C PHE A 232 16.97 10.37 11.12
N VAL A 233 16.02 9.71 10.47
CA VAL A 233 16.23 8.47 9.73
C VAL A 233 15.82 8.63 8.28
N THR A 234 16.73 8.28 7.36
CA THR A 234 16.50 8.31 5.91
C THR A 234 17.15 7.11 5.22
N LYS A 235 16.92 6.95 3.91
CA LYS A 235 17.56 5.89 3.12
C LYS A 235 19.09 6.08 3.12
N GLN A 236 19.84 4.98 3.12
CA GLN A 236 21.30 5.01 3.10
C GLN A 236 21.85 5.95 2.03
N GLY A 237 22.85 6.74 2.40
CA GLY A 237 23.51 7.70 1.52
C GLY A 237 22.76 9.03 1.34
N ARG A 238 21.54 9.16 1.88
CA ARG A 238 20.82 10.44 1.91
C ARG A 238 21.12 11.19 3.21
N GLY A 239 21.18 12.51 3.12
CA GLY A 239 21.30 13.40 4.28
C GLY A 239 19.97 14.05 4.68
N PRO A 240 19.94 14.73 5.84
CA PRO A 240 18.85 15.63 6.20
C PRO A 240 18.64 16.69 5.12
N PRO A 241 17.40 16.98 4.70
CA PRO A 241 17.16 18.08 3.77
C PRO A 241 17.56 19.41 4.41
N SER A 242 17.94 20.39 3.59
CA SER A 242 18.42 21.72 4.05
C SER A 242 17.46 22.41 5.01
N LEU A 243 16.15 22.25 4.80
CA LEU A 243 15.15 22.79 5.70
C LEU A 243 15.21 22.16 7.10
N LEU A 244 15.41 20.84 7.18
CA LEU A 244 15.57 20.16 8.47
C LEU A 244 16.85 20.61 9.15
N LEU A 245 17.97 20.73 8.43
CA LEU A 245 19.23 21.24 8.99
C LEU A 245 19.06 22.63 9.62
N ARG A 246 18.31 23.53 8.98
CA ARG A 246 18.00 24.86 9.52
C ARG A 246 17.03 24.85 10.71
N SER A 247 16.28 23.76 10.88
CA SER A 247 15.31 23.59 11.97
C SER A 247 15.95 23.10 13.27
N PHE A 248 17.25 22.78 13.27
CA PHE A 248 18.00 22.33 14.43
C PHE A 248 19.22 23.24 14.67
N GLU A 249 19.87 23.08 15.82
CA GLU A 249 21.15 23.71 16.07
C GLU A 249 22.29 23.04 15.30
N ALA A 250 22.31 21.72 15.32
CA ALA A 250 23.26 20.91 14.58
C ALA A 250 22.64 19.55 14.28
N CYS A 251 23.04 18.93 13.17
CA CYS A 251 22.75 17.52 12.89
C CYS A 251 24.05 16.80 12.57
N HIS A 252 24.36 15.77 13.34
CA HIS A 252 25.57 14.96 13.19
C HIS A 252 25.21 13.57 12.72
N ARG A 253 25.92 13.06 11.72
CA ARG A 253 25.74 11.67 11.27
C ARG A 253 26.22 10.71 12.36
N LYS A 254 25.37 9.76 12.76
CA LYS A 254 25.73 8.71 13.73
C LYS A 254 26.21 7.44 13.05
N GLY A 255 25.73 7.13 11.85
CA GLY A 255 26.17 5.96 11.09
C GLY A 255 25.12 5.48 10.09
N ASP A 256 25.37 4.32 9.49
CA ASP A 256 24.40 3.60 8.69
C ASP A 256 24.00 2.28 9.36
N VAL A 257 22.76 1.87 9.10
CA VAL A 257 22.26 0.53 9.43
C VAL A 257 22.04 -0.22 8.14
N GLU A 258 22.81 -1.27 7.92
CA GLU A 258 22.63 -2.17 6.79
C GLU A 258 21.78 -3.36 7.20
N ILE A 259 20.67 -3.57 6.49
CA ILE A 259 19.84 -4.75 6.64
C ILE A 259 20.38 -5.82 5.70
N ARG A 260 20.84 -6.91 6.28
CA ARG A 260 21.33 -8.08 5.56
C ARG A 260 20.45 -9.28 5.86
N TYR A 261 20.16 -10.07 4.84
CA TYR A 261 19.46 -11.34 4.98
C TYR A 261 20.27 -12.45 4.33
N ARG A 262 20.64 -13.47 5.12
CA ARG A 262 21.52 -14.58 4.70
C ARG A 262 22.83 -14.07 4.06
N GLY A 263 23.46 -13.07 4.68
CA GLY A 263 24.72 -12.47 4.23
C GLY A 263 24.60 -11.49 3.06
N LYS A 264 23.45 -11.41 2.37
CA LYS A 264 23.23 -10.48 1.27
C LYS A 264 22.65 -9.16 1.75
N PHE A 265 23.16 -8.04 1.24
CA PHE A 265 22.59 -6.71 1.47
C PHE A 265 21.19 -6.60 0.86
N ILE A 266 20.24 -6.06 1.63
CA ILE A 266 18.84 -5.87 1.23
C ILE A 266 18.51 -4.40 1.05
N LYS A 267 18.87 -3.58 2.04
CA LYS A 267 18.64 -2.13 2.07
C LYS A 267 19.40 -1.54 3.24
N GLY A 268 19.62 -0.22 3.23
CA GLY A 268 20.23 0.47 4.35
C GLY A 268 19.55 1.78 4.69
N TYR A 269 19.91 2.30 5.86
CA TYR A 269 19.39 3.53 6.43
C TYR A 269 20.55 4.38 6.96
N SER A 270 20.47 5.69 6.81
CA SER A 270 21.41 6.63 7.43
C SER A 270 20.74 7.31 8.63
N LEU A 271 21.46 7.35 9.75
CA LEU A 271 21.01 7.90 11.02
C LEU A 271 21.76 9.20 11.34
N TYR A 272 21.00 10.21 11.75
CA TYR A 272 21.52 11.52 12.15
C TYR A 272 20.95 11.89 13.51
N LEU A 273 21.81 12.37 14.40
CA LEU A 273 21.42 12.98 15.66
C LEU A 273 21.34 14.49 15.48
N CYS A 274 20.13 15.01 15.62
CA CYS A 274 19.84 16.43 15.48
C CYS A 274 19.55 17.05 16.85
N ARG A 275 20.28 18.12 17.17
CA ARG A 275 20.28 18.78 18.48
C ARG A 275 19.41 20.02 18.50
N ARG A 276 18.63 20.19 19.58
CA ARG A 276 17.80 21.35 19.90
C ARG A 276 16.93 21.81 18.73
N PHE A 277 15.79 21.15 18.54
CA PHE A 277 14.80 21.52 17.54
C PHE A 277 14.25 22.94 17.77
N LYS A 278 14.41 23.82 16.77
CA LYS A 278 14.01 25.23 16.81
C LYS A 278 12.57 25.46 16.30
N GLY A 279 11.96 24.45 15.69
CA GLY A 279 10.72 24.59 14.89
C GLY A 279 11.01 24.57 13.39
N LEU A 280 10.00 24.28 12.57
CA LEU A 280 10.14 24.33 11.12
C LEU A 280 10.15 25.80 10.63
N PRO A 281 11.10 26.22 9.77
CA PRO A 281 11.12 27.56 9.20
C PRO A 281 9.91 27.74 8.28
N HIS A 282 8.90 28.48 8.77
CA HIS A 282 7.66 28.90 8.11
C HIS A 282 6.89 27.80 7.35
N ARG A 283 5.70 27.44 7.87
CA ARG A 283 4.68 26.70 7.12
C ARG A 283 3.91 27.62 6.18
#